data_AF-B8AGP1-F1
#
_entry.id   AF-B8AGP1-F1
#
_cell.length_a   1.000
_cell.length_b   1.000
_cell.length_c   1.000
_cell.angle_alpha   90.00
_cell.angle_beta   90.00
_cell.angle_gamma   90.00
#
_symmetry.space_group_name_H-M   'P 1'
#
loop_
_entity.id
_entity.type
_entity.pdbx_description
1 polymer ?
#
loop_
_entity_poly.entity_id
_entity_poly.type
_entity_poly.pdbx_seq_one_letter_code
_entity_poly.pdbx_strand_id
1 'polypeptide(L)'
;MPAFLGSGDSEDYLAWEMRCDQIFNSHNYSEDKKVRLASIEFTGYALSWWNQLQLKQGDLSVDAYYKEMELLMSCTGVSENDEATMARFLNGLNDDVKERVEISYYYDIQSMVHIAQRVEQQLTSRHTSCSRSFSEMVMEVPLVNRCLSSRLLLLEIGLNLLLVR
;
A
#
# COMPACT_ATOMS: atom_id res chain seq x y z
N MET A 1 -9.47 6.16 20.58
CA MET A 1 -8.04 5.78 20.67
C MET A 1 -7.23 7.08 20.62
N PRO A 2 -5.93 7.15 20.99
CA PRO A 2 -5.17 8.41 20.86
C PRO A 2 -4.90 8.75 19.40
N ALA A 3 -5.09 10.02 19.01
CA ALA A 3 -4.74 10.54 17.69
C ALA A 3 -3.24 10.47 17.44
N PHE A 4 -2.85 10.18 16.20
CA PHE A 4 -1.46 10.13 15.78
C PHE A 4 -1.24 10.90 14.48
N LEU A 5 -0.28 11.83 14.52
CA LEU A 5 0.02 12.71 13.40
C LEU A 5 1.11 12.15 12.48
N GLY A 6 2.03 11.34 13.02
CA GLY A 6 3.26 10.94 12.33
C GLY A 6 4.27 12.09 12.23
N SER A 7 4.57 12.78 13.33
CA SER A 7 5.47 13.94 13.40
C SER A 7 6.95 13.63 13.08
N GLY A 8 7.32 12.35 13.01
CA GLY A 8 8.71 11.89 12.83
C GLY A 8 9.57 11.99 14.09
N ASP A 9 8.96 12.31 15.24
CA ASP A 9 9.60 12.25 16.56
C ASP A 9 9.41 10.85 17.17
N SER A 10 10.52 10.23 17.59
CA SER A 10 10.51 8.92 18.21
C SER A 10 9.81 8.92 19.56
N GLU A 11 9.86 10.02 20.31
CA GLU A 11 9.16 10.14 21.59
C GLU A 11 7.65 10.21 21.40
N ASP A 12 7.18 10.93 20.37
CA ASP A 12 5.75 10.99 20.02
C ASP A 12 5.20 9.62 19.62
N TYR A 13 5.95 8.86 18.81
CA TYR A 13 5.58 7.48 18.45
C TYR A 13 5.51 6.57 19.69
N LEU A 14 6.55 6.57 20.53
CA LEU A 14 6.59 5.71 21.73
C LEU A 14 5.48 6.06 22.72
N ALA A 15 5.21 7.35 22.93
CA ALA A 15 4.13 7.80 23.81
C ALA A 15 2.75 7.37 23.27
N TRP A 16 2.56 7.41 21.95
CA TRP A 16 1.34 6.92 21.31
C TRP A 16 1.21 5.40 21.44
N GLU A 17 2.27 4.64 21.13
CA GLU A 17 2.32 3.17 21.23
C GLU A 17 2.00 2.70 22.66
N MET A 18 2.63 3.28 23.68
CA MET A 18 2.37 2.96 25.08
C MET A 18 0.91 3.17 25.48
N ARG A 19 0.26 4.23 24.98
CA ARG A 19 -1.17 4.49 25.25
C ARG A 19 -2.07 3.49 24.53
N CYS A 20 -1.75 3.14 23.28
CA CYS A 20 -2.46 2.11 22.53
C CYS A 20 -2.39 0.77 23.27
N ASP A 21 -1.20 0.36 23.70
CA ASP A 21 -0.99 -0.89 24.44
C ASP A 21 -1.78 -0.95 25.74
N GLN A 22 -1.84 0.14 26.51
CA GLN A 22 -2.65 0.21 27.72
C GLN A 22 -4.15 0.00 27.43
N ILE A 23 -4.68 0.63 26.37
CA ILE A 23 -6.08 0.49 25.95
C ILE A 23 -6.37 -0.92 25.43
N PHE A 24 -5.45 -1.52 24.70
CA PHE A 24 -5.61 -2.86 24.12
C PHE A 24 -5.51 -3.96 25.18
N ASN A 25 -4.54 -3.86 26.09
CA ASN A 25 -4.34 -4.84 27.17
C ASN A 25 -5.51 -4.86 28.16
N SER A 26 -6.21 -3.74 28.35
CA SER A 26 -7.40 -3.69 29.22
C SER A 26 -8.63 -4.37 28.62
N HIS A 27 -8.72 -4.55 27.29
CA HIS A 27 -9.93 -5.04 26.62
C HIS A 27 -9.73 -6.35 25.84
N ASN A 28 -8.53 -6.94 25.87
CA ASN A 28 -8.16 -8.18 25.17
C ASN A 28 -8.64 -8.22 23.70
N TYR A 29 -8.41 -7.14 22.95
CA TYR A 29 -8.82 -7.06 21.55
C TYR A 29 -8.02 -8.02 20.66
N SER A 30 -8.65 -8.54 19.61
CA SER A 30 -7.94 -9.26 18.55
C SER A 30 -7.06 -8.32 17.74
N GLU A 31 -6.00 -8.85 17.13
CA GLU A 31 -5.02 -8.09 16.35
C GLU A 31 -5.69 -7.25 15.24
N ASP A 32 -6.62 -7.84 14.47
CA ASP A 32 -7.37 -7.12 13.45
C ASP A 32 -8.17 -5.93 13.99
N LYS A 33 -8.71 -6.06 15.21
CA LYS A 33 -9.48 -5.00 15.85
C LYS A 33 -8.56 -3.89 16.35
N LYS A 34 -7.37 -4.22 16.84
CA LYS A 34 -6.35 -3.24 17.25
C LYS A 34 -5.90 -2.38 16.06
N VAL A 35 -5.56 -3.02 14.93
CA VAL A 35 -5.13 -2.32 13.72
C VAL A 35 -6.19 -1.34 13.23
N ARG A 36 -7.44 -1.80 13.11
CA ARG A 36 -8.55 -0.93 12.70
C ARG A 36 -8.76 0.25 13.66
N LEU A 37 -8.68 0.02 14.96
CA LEU A 37 -8.87 1.07 15.97
C LEU A 37 -7.71 2.07 16.02
N ALA A 38 -6.49 1.64 15.71
CA ALA A 38 -5.34 2.54 15.61
C ALA A 38 -5.40 3.36 14.31
N SER A 39 -5.72 2.73 13.17
CA SER A 39 -5.69 3.39 11.86
C SER A 39 -6.74 4.49 11.71
N ILE A 40 -7.90 4.39 12.38
CA ILE A 40 -8.93 5.44 12.34
C ILE A 40 -8.51 6.74 13.04
N GLU A 41 -7.52 6.67 13.93
CA GLU A 41 -7.01 7.84 14.66
C GLU A 41 -5.78 8.46 13.98
N PHE A 42 -5.37 7.92 12.82
CA PHE A 42 -4.33 8.53 12.04
C PHE A 42 -4.81 9.85 11.46
N THR A 43 -3.94 10.84 11.54
CA THR A 43 -4.15 12.19 11.04
C THR A 43 -2.87 12.67 10.37
N GLY A 44 -2.95 13.74 9.57
CA GLY A 44 -1.79 14.35 8.93
C GLY A 44 -0.96 13.34 8.13
N TYR A 45 0.34 13.29 8.40
CA TYR A 45 1.29 12.45 7.68
C TYR A 45 1.00 10.95 7.83
N ALA A 46 0.69 10.50 9.05
CA ALA A 46 0.36 9.10 9.31
C ALA A 46 -0.86 8.63 8.51
N LEU A 47 -1.88 9.49 8.33
CA LEU A 47 -3.05 9.18 7.52
C LEU A 47 -2.70 9.10 6.03
N SER A 48 -1.93 10.06 5.52
CA SER A 48 -1.47 10.06 4.12
C SER A 48 -0.65 8.80 3.81
N TRP A 49 0.27 8.42 4.70
CA TRP A 49 1.06 7.19 4.58
C TRP A 49 0.17 5.93 4.62
N TRP A 50 -0.79 5.87 5.54
CA TRP A 50 -1.71 4.74 5.62
C TRP A 50 -2.56 4.59 4.36
N ASN A 51 -3.06 5.70 3.81
CA ASN A 51 -3.81 5.72 2.56
C ASN A 51 -2.97 5.23 1.38
N GLN A 52 -1.68 5.62 1.30
CA GLN A 52 -0.77 5.06 0.29
C GLN A 52 -0.61 3.55 0.40
N LEU A 53 -0.45 3.03 1.62
CA LEU A 53 -0.27 1.60 1.85
C LEU A 53 -1.52 0.79 1.43
N GLN A 54 -2.70 1.39 1.59
CA GLN A 54 -3.97 0.76 1.24
C GLN A 54 -4.42 1.05 -0.20
N LEU A 55 -3.69 1.88 -0.97
CA LEU A 55 -4.10 2.26 -2.30
C LEU A 55 -4.10 1.04 -3.23
N LYS A 56 -5.26 0.80 -3.84
CA LYS A 56 -5.50 -0.23 -4.86
C LYS A 56 -6.26 0.39 -6.02
N GLN A 57 -6.10 -0.17 -7.21
CA GLN A 57 -6.84 0.22 -8.40
C GLN A 57 -8.34 0.02 -8.17
N GLY A 58 -8.77 -1.20 -7.83
CA GLY A 58 -10.18 -1.50 -7.60
C GLY A 58 -11.04 -1.13 -8.82
N ASP A 59 -12.04 -0.29 -8.62
CA ASP A 59 -12.93 0.18 -9.70
C ASP A 59 -12.38 1.39 -10.48
N LEU A 60 -11.21 1.90 -10.10
CA LEU A 60 -10.56 3.01 -10.80
C LEU A 60 -9.95 2.54 -12.13
N SER A 61 -9.98 3.41 -13.13
CA SER A 61 -9.12 3.24 -14.30
C SER A 61 -7.64 3.28 -13.88
N VAL A 62 -6.75 2.61 -14.61
CA VAL A 62 -5.29 2.66 -14.36
C VAL A 62 -4.77 4.10 -14.29
N ASP A 63 -5.27 5.00 -15.16
CA ASP A 63 -4.89 6.42 -15.15
C ASP A 63 -5.28 7.14 -13.86
N ALA A 64 -6.53 6.98 -13.41
CA ALA A 64 -7.01 7.57 -12.17
C ALA A 64 -6.26 7.01 -10.94
N TYR A 65 -6.02 5.70 -10.90
CA TYR A 65 -5.23 5.05 -9.86
C TYR A 65 -3.79 5.60 -9.80
N TYR A 66 -3.12 5.73 -10.95
CA TYR A 66 -1.77 6.25 -11.01
C TYR A 66 -1.67 7.71 -10.53
N LYS A 67 -2.62 8.55 -10.93
CA LYS A 67 -2.70 9.96 -10.47
C LYS A 67 -2.92 10.08 -8.98
N GLU A 68 -3.77 9.23 -8.40
CA GLU A 68 -3.97 9.19 -6.94
C GLU A 68 -2.69 8.75 -6.23
N MET A 69 -1.98 7.76 -6.76
CA MET A 69 -0.69 7.31 -6.24
C MET A 69 0.34 8.45 -6.24
N GLU A 70 0.49 9.16 -7.37
CA GLU A 70 1.40 10.30 -7.52
C GLU A 70 1.05 11.45 -6.56
N LEU A 71 -0.24 11.79 -6.45
CA LEU A 71 -0.72 12.80 -5.51
C LEU A 71 -0.37 12.43 -4.08
N LEU A 72 -0.65 11.20 -3.67
CA LEU A 72 -0.35 10.77 -2.32
C LEU A 72 1.16 10.80 -2.07
N MET A 73 2.00 10.29 -2.98
CA MET A 73 3.47 10.32 -2.86
C MET A 73 4.00 11.76 -2.69
N SER A 74 3.45 12.72 -3.43
CA SER A 74 3.82 14.14 -3.28
C SER A 74 3.46 14.70 -1.91
N CYS A 75 2.41 14.16 -1.26
CA CYS A 75 1.93 14.60 0.05
C CYS A 75 2.74 14.04 1.22
N THR A 76 3.51 12.96 1.03
CA THR A 76 4.35 12.38 2.08
C THR A 76 5.77 12.95 2.10
N GLY A 77 6.22 13.67 1.07
CA GLY A 77 7.56 14.26 1.05
C GLY A 77 8.70 13.23 1.14
N VAL A 78 8.39 11.94 0.91
CA VAL A 78 9.34 10.83 0.86
C VAL A 78 9.68 10.57 -0.60
N SER A 79 10.97 10.62 -0.92
CA SER A 79 11.47 10.17 -2.23
C SER A 79 11.73 8.68 -2.17
N GLU A 80 10.93 7.91 -2.90
CA GLU A 80 11.17 6.49 -3.08
C GLU A 80 12.12 6.27 -4.24
N ASN A 81 12.81 5.13 -4.24
CA ASN A 81 13.53 4.72 -5.44
C ASN A 81 12.54 4.19 -6.50
N ASP A 82 13.02 4.11 -7.74
CA ASP A 82 12.18 3.68 -8.87
C ASP A 82 11.63 2.27 -8.66
N GLU A 83 12.43 1.35 -8.09
CA GLU A 83 12.03 -0.03 -7.84
C GLU A 83 10.85 -0.14 -6.85
N ALA A 84 10.88 0.61 -5.74
CA ALA A 84 9.80 0.64 -4.76
C ALA A 84 8.53 1.28 -5.36
N THR A 85 8.69 2.36 -6.13
CA THR A 85 7.58 3.03 -6.83
C THR A 85 6.90 2.08 -7.82
N MET A 86 7.69 1.37 -8.61
CA MET A 86 7.23 0.40 -9.61
C MET A 86 6.57 -0.81 -8.97
N ALA A 87 7.18 -1.38 -7.92
CA ALA A 87 6.61 -2.50 -7.17
C ALA A 87 5.27 -2.12 -6.53
N ARG A 88 5.16 -0.91 -5.96
CA ARG A 88 3.90 -0.42 -5.40
C ARG A 88 2.83 -0.27 -6.46
N PHE A 89 3.15 0.38 -7.57
CA PHE A 89 2.21 0.52 -8.69
C PHE A 89 1.69 -0.84 -9.13
N LEU A 90 2.59 -1.79 -9.43
CA LEU A 90 2.27 -3.15 -9.86
C LEU A 90 1.43 -3.92 -8.83
N ASN A 91 1.72 -3.77 -7.54
CA ASN A 91 1.00 -4.46 -6.47
C ASN A 91 -0.38 -3.88 -6.18
N GLY A 92 -0.64 -2.63 -6.55
CA GLY A 92 -1.96 -2.03 -6.42
C GLY A 92 -2.85 -2.21 -7.64
N LEU A 93 -2.32 -2.64 -8.79
CA LEU A 93 -3.13 -3.01 -9.96
C LEU A 93 -4.05 -4.19 -9.68
N ASN A 94 -5.17 -4.24 -10.39
CA ASN A 94 -6.06 -5.40 -10.42
C ASN A 94 -5.33 -6.61 -11.01
N ASP A 95 -5.63 -7.81 -10.51
CA ASP A 95 -4.90 -9.04 -10.86
C ASP A 95 -4.84 -9.29 -12.38
N ASP A 96 -5.95 -9.06 -13.10
CA ASP A 96 -6.04 -9.23 -14.56
C ASP A 96 -5.08 -8.31 -15.34
N VAL A 97 -4.85 -7.10 -14.83
CA VAL A 97 -3.92 -6.13 -15.41
C VAL A 97 -2.50 -6.48 -14.99
N LYS A 98 -2.31 -6.77 -13.69
CA LYS A 98 -1.03 -7.09 -13.07
C LYS A 98 -0.33 -8.24 -13.77
N GLU A 99 -1.01 -9.37 -13.95
CA GLU A 99 -0.44 -10.59 -14.57
C GLU A 99 0.22 -10.28 -15.93
N ARG A 100 -0.41 -9.40 -16.71
CA ARG A 100 0.06 -9.05 -18.06
C ARG A 100 1.15 -7.99 -18.06
N VAL A 101 1.12 -7.07 -17.10
CA VAL A 101 2.16 -6.04 -16.93
C VAL A 101 3.44 -6.67 -16.38
N GLU A 102 3.33 -7.61 -15.44
CA GLU A 102 4.46 -8.28 -14.77
C GLU A 102 5.38 -9.02 -15.75
N ILE A 103 4.81 -9.67 -16.76
CA ILE A 103 5.58 -10.38 -17.80
C ILE A 103 6.10 -9.47 -18.91
N SER A 104 5.77 -8.17 -18.89
CA SER A 104 6.18 -7.22 -19.91
C SER A 104 7.53 -6.59 -19.57
N TYR A 105 8.24 -6.13 -20.60
CA TYR A 105 9.48 -5.39 -20.41
C TYR A 105 9.18 -3.90 -20.16
N TYR A 106 9.68 -3.35 -19.05
CA TYR A 106 9.60 -1.94 -18.70
C TYR A 106 10.93 -1.47 -18.07
N TYR A 107 11.28 -0.20 -18.27
CA TYR A 107 12.51 0.41 -17.75
C TYR A 107 12.25 1.42 -16.63
N ASP A 108 11.07 2.03 -16.62
CA ASP A 108 10.65 3.05 -15.67
C ASP A 108 9.15 2.95 -15.38
N ILE A 109 8.69 3.72 -14.39
CA ILE A 109 7.29 3.76 -14.00
C ILE A 109 6.38 4.21 -15.16
N GLN A 110 6.81 5.18 -15.98
CA GLN A 110 6.01 5.71 -17.09
C GLN A 110 5.75 4.64 -18.15
N SER A 111 6.77 3.84 -18.50
CA SER A 111 6.61 2.70 -19.40
C SER A 111 5.63 1.67 -18.84
N MET A 112 5.74 1.36 -17.54
CA MET A 112 4.84 0.43 -16.86
C MET A 112 3.39 0.91 -16.87
N VAL A 113 3.14 2.19 -16.58
CA VAL A 113 1.80 2.80 -16.59
C VAL A 113 1.18 2.73 -17.98
N HIS A 114 1.92 3.08 -19.04
CA HIS A 114 1.43 2.98 -20.41
C HIS A 114 1.08 1.53 -20.80
N ILE A 115 1.90 0.56 -20.40
CA ILE A 115 1.61 -0.86 -20.63
C ILE A 115 0.33 -1.26 -19.91
N ALA A 116 0.18 -0.89 -18.63
CA ALA A 116 -1.00 -1.17 -17.83
C ALA A 116 -2.28 -0.56 -18.42
N GLN A 117 -2.25 0.71 -18.85
CA GLN A 117 -3.37 1.37 -19.55
C GLN A 117 -3.77 0.63 -20.83
N ARG A 118 -2.78 0.20 -21.62
CA ARG A 118 -3.03 -0.58 -22.84
C ARG A 118 -3.66 -1.95 -22.52
N VAL A 119 -3.20 -2.61 -21.46
CA VAL A 119 -3.79 -3.88 -21.00
C VAL A 119 -5.24 -3.67 -20.56
N GLU A 120 -5.52 -2.66 -19.75
CA GLU A 120 -6.87 -2.32 -19.28
C GLU A 120 -7.84 -2.08 -20.46
N GLN A 121 -7.42 -1.33 -21.48
CA GLN A 121 -8.22 -1.11 -22.70
C GLN A 121 -8.51 -2.43 -23.44
N GLN A 122 -7.54 -3.35 -23.47
CA GLN A 122 -7.72 -4.66 -24.08
C GLN A 122 -8.66 -5.57 -23.27
N LEU A 123 -8.67 -5.47 -21.95
CA LEU A 123 -9.61 -6.20 -21.10
C LEU A 123 -11.03 -5.63 -21.28
N THR A 124 -11.16 -4.30 -21.28
CA THR A 124 -12.42 -3.58 -21.49
C THR A 124 -13.08 -3.96 -22.83
N SER A 125 -12.29 -4.13 -23.90
CA SER A 125 -12.80 -4.58 -25.21
C SER A 125 -13.10 -6.08 -25.27
N ARG A 126 -12.42 -6.91 -24.48
CA ARG A 126 -12.58 -8.39 -24.45
C ARG A 126 -13.70 -8.88 -23.54
N HIS A 127 -14.34 -8.05 -22.73
CA HIS A 127 -15.59 -8.41 -22.03
C HIS A 127 -16.77 -8.73 -22.98
N THR A 128 -16.59 -8.64 -24.30
CA THR A 128 -17.50 -9.19 -25.31
C THR A 128 -17.11 -10.56 -25.87
N SER A 129 -15.94 -11.15 -25.53
CA SER A 129 -15.54 -12.47 -26.06
C SER A 129 -14.42 -13.16 -25.27
N CYS A 130 -14.83 -14.19 -24.52
CA CYS A 130 -14.09 -15.41 -24.18
C CYS A 130 -13.05 -15.37 -23.03
N SER A 131 -13.45 -16.01 -21.93
CA SER A 131 -12.66 -16.50 -20.79
C SER A 131 -11.50 -17.40 -21.21
N ARG A 132 -10.30 -17.14 -20.69
CA ARG A 132 -9.24 -18.17 -20.59
C ARG A 132 -8.44 -17.95 -19.30
N SER A 133 -8.60 -18.87 -18.37
CA SER A 133 -7.69 -19.08 -17.24
C SER A 133 -6.37 -19.66 -17.71
N PHE A 134 -5.26 -19.27 -17.09
CA PHE A 134 -4.04 -20.07 -17.12
C PHE A 134 -3.27 -19.95 -15.79
N SER A 135 -2.90 -21.10 -15.23
CA SER A 135 -2.19 -21.24 -13.95
C SER A 135 -0.70 -20.88 -14.05
N GLU A 136 -0.29 -19.97 -13.17
CA GLU A 136 0.78 -20.08 -12.16
C GLU A 136 2.20 -20.54 -12.54
N MET A 137 3.17 -19.61 -12.40
CA MET A 137 4.48 -19.87 -11.77
C MET A 137 5.01 -18.57 -11.15
N VAL A 138 5.10 -18.57 -9.82
CA VAL A 138 5.36 -17.41 -8.94
C VAL A 138 6.85 -17.11 -8.85
N MET A 139 7.29 -15.88 -9.18
CA MET A 139 8.48 -15.31 -8.54
C MET A 139 8.01 -14.55 -7.30
N GLU A 140 8.20 -15.16 -6.13
CA GLU A 140 7.95 -14.46 -4.87
C GLU A 140 9.00 -13.35 -4.72
N VAL A 141 8.61 -12.12 -5.06
CA VAL A 141 9.20 -10.94 -4.42
C VAL A 141 8.78 -11.03 -2.96
N PRO A 142 9.70 -11.00 -1.97
CA PRO A 142 9.36 -11.15 -0.57
C PRO A 142 8.22 -10.21 -0.20
N LEU A 143 7.06 -10.81 0.05
CA LEU A 143 5.86 -10.16 0.51
C LEU A 143 6.16 -9.62 1.90
N VAL A 144 6.44 -8.32 2.02
CA VAL A 144 6.13 -7.65 3.28
C VAL A 144 4.62 -7.44 3.28
N ASN A 145 3.94 -8.38 3.95
CA ASN A 145 2.54 -8.41 4.38
C ASN A 145 1.65 -9.50 3.75
N ARG A 146 1.79 -10.72 4.28
CA ARG A 146 0.63 -11.48 4.80
C ARG A 146 0.99 -12.00 6.19
N CYS A 147 0.15 -11.69 7.18
CA CYS A 147 0.29 -12.09 8.59
C CYS A 147 1.53 -11.57 9.34
N LEU A 148 1.58 -10.26 9.61
CA LEU A 148 2.44 -9.74 10.67
C LEU A 148 1.59 -9.41 11.89
N SER A 149 1.94 -9.98 13.05
CA SER A 149 1.35 -9.66 14.36
C SER A 149 1.31 -8.15 14.57
N SER A 150 0.34 -7.61 15.32
CA SER A 150 0.21 -6.17 15.59
C SER A 150 1.50 -5.54 16.12
N ARG A 151 2.39 -6.33 16.75
CA ARG A 151 3.72 -5.89 17.19
C ARG A 151 4.70 -5.62 16.04
N LEU A 152 4.64 -6.40 14.96
CA LEU A 152 5.41 -6.16 13.75
C LEU A 152 4.82 -5.02 12.91
N LEU A 153 3.48 -4.89 12.84
CA LEU A 153 2.86 -3.78 12.13
C LEU A 153 3.13 -2.43 12.82
N LEU A 154 3.08 -2.37 14.15
CA LEU A 154 3.44 -1.18 14.92
C LEU A 154 4.94 -0.88 14.81
N LEU A 155 5.82 -1.89 14.92
CA LEU A 155 7.25 -1.71 14.66
C LEU A 155 7.54 -1.27 13.22
N GLU A 156 6.78 -1.72 12.23
CA GLU A 156 6.97 -1.36 10.82
C GLU A 156 6.38 0.02 10.50
N ILE A 157 5.28 0.41 11.16
CA ILE A 157 4.78 1.79 11.23
C ILE A 157 5.85 2.68 11.88
N GLY A 158 6.38 2.30 13.04
CA GLY A 158 7.41 3.05 13.76
C GLY A 158 8.74 3.13 13.00
N LEU A 159 9.22 2.03 12.43
CA LEU A 159 10.46 1.97 11.66
C LEU A 159 10.34 2.76 10.35
N ASN A 160 9.22 2.68 9.63
CA ASN A 160 9.04 3.49 8.40
C ASN A 160 8.74 4.97 8.70
N LEU A 161 8.16 5.31 9.86
CA LEU A 161 7.95 6.71 10.25
C LEU A 161 9.19 7.35 10.90
N LEU A 162 10.10 6.56 11.47
CA LEU A 162 11.31 7.05 12.14
C LEU A 162 12.61 6.90 11.33
N LEU A 163 12.71 5.94 10.40
CA LEU A 163 13.91 5.73 9.58
C LEU A 163 13.85 6.42 8.21
N VAL A 164 12.71 6.99 7.82
CA VAL A 164 12.57 7.71 6.54
C VAL A 164 12.77 9.21 6.76
N ARG A 165 13.94 9.55 7.28
CA ARG A 165 14.57 10.88 7.24
C ARG A 165 16.04 10.76 6.92
#